data_AF-A0AA36CRP2-F1
#
_entry.id   AF-A0AA36CRP2-F1
#
_cell.length_a   1.000
_cell.length_b   1.000
_cell.length_c   1.000
_cell.angle_alpha   90.00
_cell.angle_beta   90.00
_cell.angle_gamma   90.00
#
_symmetry.space_group_name_H-M   'P 1'
#
loop_
_entity.id
_entity.type
_entity.pdbx_description
1 polymer ?
#
loop_
_entity_poly.entity_id
_entity_poly.type
_entity_poly.pdbx_seq_one_letter_code
_entity_poly.pdbx_strand_id
1 'polypeptide(L)'
;MEARVDAFRLLYEQKVSADEEFPVLYNILVPEVFCPSAVRVGQILDGGKWACRPWAVPKNCAVYSLGIDNDTTFERDFQRISAQQCRIYAYDMKRPMFPEVLEGLEKLDIHFREAKIGLRDSKVENTVSLENEMKRHHHGQIEVLKMDIEGAEFQVLPPLVERIRICQILIELHGLPPKVVGLLMTLGDRGYRLFSHELTGYYLDRISEKYRQ
;
A
#
# COMPACT_ATOMS: atom_id res chain seq x y z
N MET A 1 1.00 17.66 19.11
CA MET A 1 1.39 17.53 17.69
C MET A 1 2.84 17.99 17.50
N GLU A 2 3.22 19.15 18.06
CA GLU A 2 4.61 19.65 18.12
C GLU A 2 5.62 18.63 18.68
N ALA A 3 5.31 17.97 19.80
CA ALA A 3 6.23 17.01 20.44
C ALA A 3 6.65 15.80 19.57
N ARG A 4 5.87 15.44 18.53
CA ARG A 4 6.22 14.33 17.61
C ARG A 4 7.23 14.76 16.54
N VAL A 5 7.17 16.02 16.13
CA VAL A 5 8.10 16.61 15.16
C VAL A 5 9.48 16.76 15.80
N ASP A 6 9.53 17.14 17.08
CA ASP A 6 10.77 17.37 17.80
C ASP A 6 11.58 16.08 17.99
N ALA A 7 10.95 14.95 18.32
CA ALA A 7 11.66 13.68 18.52
C ALA A 7 12.35 13.17 17.22
N PHE A 8 11.67 13.25 16.08
CA PHE A 8 12.24 12.85 14.79
C PHE A 8 13.27 13.85 14.26
N ARG A 9 13.05 15.15 14.49
CA ARG A 9 13.99 16.21 14.11
C ARG A 9 15.29 16.12 14.92
N LEU A 10 15.20 15.77 16.20
CA LEU A 10 16.36 15.51 17.07
C LEU A 10 17.18 14.28 16.63
N LEU A 11 16.53 13.22 16.11
CA LEU A 11 17.23 12.06 15.54
C LEU A 11 17.95 12.41 14.22
N TYR A 12 17.34 13.27 13.40
CA TYR A 12 17.90 13.70 12.12
C TYR A 12 19.15 14.59 12.27
N GLU A 13 19.22 15.41 13.32
CA GLU A 13 20.40 16.24 13.61
C GLU A 13 21.64 15.42 14.03
N GLN A 14 21.48 14.13 14.38
CA GLN A 14 22.56 13.27 14.92
C GLN A 14 23.39 12.48 13.88
N LYS A 15 23.26 12.73 12.56
CA LYS A 15 24.06 12.02 11.52
C LYS A 15 24.04 10.49 11.63
N VAL A 16 22.87 9.90 11.86
CA VAL A 16 22.70 8.45 11.84
C VAL A 16 22.75 7.97 10.39
N SER A 17 23.41 6.84 10.12
CA SER A 17 23.49 6.30 8.76
C SER A 17 22.15 5.67 8.33
N ALA A 18 21.83 5.68 7.03
CA ALA A 18 20.56 5.13 6.51
C ALA A 18 20.27 3.67 6.95
N ASP A 19 21.32 2.85 7.16
CA ASP A 19 21.20 1.48 7.65
C ASP A 19 20.84 1.39 9.15
N GLU A 20 21.14 2.42 9.93
CA GLU A 20 20.77 2.54 11.36
C GLU A 20 19.44 3.27 11.56
N GLU A 21 18.97 4.04 10.56
CA GLU A 21 17.72 4.80 10.62
C GLU A 21 16.47 3.92 10.58
N PHE A 22 16.47 2.80 9.84
CA PHE A 22 15.30 1.91 9.75
C PHE A 22 15.00 1.21 11.10
N PRO A 23 15.96 0.55 11.79
CA PRO A 23 15.70 0.01 13.12
C PRO A 23 15.15 1.05 14.10
N VAL A 24 15.67 2.29 14.06
CA VAL A 24 15.17 3.39 14.89
C VAL A 24 13.73 3.72 14.53
N LEU A 25 13.42 3.91 13.23
CA LEU A 25 12.07 4.18 12.74
C LEU A 25 11.08 3.10 13.20
N TYR A 26 11.40 1.82 13.03
CA TYR A 26 10.48 0.74 13.40
C TYR A 26 10.31 0.59 14.91
N ASN A 27 11.32 0.94 15.71
CA ASN A 27 11.21 0.92 17.18
C ASN A 27 10.33 2.06 17.73
N ILE A 28 10.17 3.15 16.98
CA ILE A 28 9.36 4.30 17.40
C ILE A 28 7.99 4.38 16.72
N LEU A 29 7.80 3.64 15.62
CA LEU A 29 6.47 3.44 15.03
C LEU A 29 5.62 2.62 16.00
N VAL A 30 4.47 3.18 16.36
CA VAL A 30 3.47 2.53 17.20
C VAL A 30 2.10 2.69 16.55
N PRO A 31 1.23 1.66 16.60
CA PRO A 31 -0.16 1.82 16.20
C PRO A 31 -0.81 2.98 16.95
N GLU A 32 -1.38 3.92 16.20
CA GLU A 32 -2.07 5.12 16.69
C GLU A 32 -3.56 4.87 16.91
N VAL A 33 -4.11 3.84 16.28
CA VAL A 33 -5.49 3.39 16.45
C VAL A 33 -5.53 1.88 16.56
N PHE A 34 -6.39 1.38 17.43
CA PHE A 34 -6.60 -0.05 17.59
C PHE A 34 -7.69 -0.54 16.63
N CYS A 35 -7.39 -1.55 15.82
CA CYS A 35 -8.40 -2.31 15.08
C CYS A 35 -8.61 -3.67 15.76
N PRO A 36 -9.76 -3.90 16.44
CA PRO A 36 -10.03 -5.16 17.15
C PRO A 36 -10.08 -6.40 16.26
N SER A 37 -10.22 -6.21 14.96
CA SER A 37 -10.42 -7.30 14.01
C SER A 37 -9.57 -7.06 12.76
N ALA A 38 -8.30 -6.73 12.98
CA ALA A 38 -7.28 -6.73 11.94
C ALA A 38 -6.91 -8.19 11.60
N VAL A 39 -6.89 -8.50 10.31
CA VAL A 39 -6.52 -9.83 9.80
C VAL A 39 -5.52 -9.69 8.67
N ARG A 40 -4.62 -10.66 8.54
CA ARG A 40 -3.74 -10.77 7.38
C ARG A 40 -4.56 -11.26 6.18
N VAL A 41 -4.49 -10.55 5.06
CA VAL A 41 -5.13 -10.93 3.80
C VAL A 41 -4.03 -11.16 2.76
N GLY A 42 -4.10 -12.29 2.05
CA GLY A 42 -3.04 -12.75 1.17
C GLY A 42 -1.94 -13.52 1.92
N GLN A 43 -0.79 -13.71 1.27
CA GLN A 43 0.29 -14.50 1.82
C GLN A 43 0.97 -13.88 3.06
N ILE A 44 1.74 -14.70 3.79
CA ILE A 44 2.35 -14.30 5.08
C ILE A 44 3.51 -13.31 4.88
N LEU A 45 4.24 -13.45 3.77
CA LEU A 45 5.41 -12.63 3.45
C LEU A 45 4.98 -11.44 2.58
N ASP A 46 5.78 -11.12 1.57
CA ASP A 46 5.55 -10.05 0.60
C ASP A 46 4.15 -10.13 -0.05
N GLY A 47 3.59 -9.03 -0.53
CA GLY A 47 2.28 -9.00 -1.20
C GLY A 47 1.05 -9.06 -0.30
N GLY A 48 1.07 -9.84 0.79
CA GLY A 48 0.01 -9.84 1.80
C GLY A 48 -0.06 -8.52 2.56
N LYS A 49 -1.23 -8.14 3.08
CA LYS A 49 -1.38 -6.92 3.89
C LYS A 49 -2.34 -7.14 5.06
N TRP A 50 -2.11 -6.42 6.16
CA TRP A 50 -3.07 -6.38 7.29
C TRP A 50 -4.26 -5.51 6.92
N ALA A 51 -5.48 -6.05 6.97
CA ALA A 51 -6.72 -5.30 6.71
C ALA A 51 -7.59 -5.23 7.96
N CYS A 52 -8.15 -4.06 8.25
CA CYS A 52 -9.10 -3.88 9.35
C CYS A 52 -10.53 -4.19 8.90
N ARG A 53 -11.18 -5.18 9.53
CA ARG A 53 -12.57 -5.61 9.29
C ARG A 53 -12.95 -5.82 7.80
N PRO A 54 -12.19 -6.59 7.01
CA PRO A 54 -12.46 -6.78 5.58
C PRO A 54 -13.83 -7.42 5.25
N TRP A 55 -14.49 -8.10 6.20
CA TRP A 55 -15.84 -8.65 6.03
C TRP A 55 -16.97 -7.61 6.21
N ALA A 56 -16.65 -6.42 6.70
CA ALA A 56 -17.63 -5.37 7.04
C ALA A 56 -17.56 -4.18 6.08
N VAL A 57 -17.12 -4.42 4.84
CA VAL A 57 -17.10 -3.43 3.78
C VAL A 57 -18.53 -3.08 3.31
N PRO A 58 -18.75 -1.92 2.67
CA PRO A 58 -20.03 -1.60 2.05
C PRO A 58 -20.37 -2.52 0.87
N LYS A 59 -21.64 -2.60 0.47
CA LYS A 59 -21.99 -3.26 -0.80
C LYS A 59 -21.55 -2.40 -1.99
N ASN A 60 -21.13 -3.03 -3.08
CA ASN A 60 -20.67 -2.40 -4.32
C ASN A 60 -19.48 -1.44 -4.10
N CYS A 61 -18.58 -1.78 -3.18
CA CYS A 61 -17.35 -1.03 -2.95
C CYS A 61 -16.32 -1.24 -4.06
N ALA A 62 -15.36 -0.33 -4.14
CA ALA A 62 -14.22 -0.44 -5.05
C ALA A 62 -12.93 -0.67 -4.25
N VAL A 63 -12.17 -1.67 -4.64
CA VAL A 63 -10.81 -1.95 -4.15
C VAL A 63 -9.84 -1.73 -5.29
N TYR A 64 -8.79 -0.98 -5.05
CA TYR A 64 -7.70 -0.78 -5.99
C TYR A 64 -6.46 -1.47 -5.45
N SER A 65 -5.91 -2.40 -6.23
CA SER A 65 -4.68 -3.11 -5.91
C SER A 65 -3.61 -2.80 -6.95
N LEU A 66 -2.54 -2.15 -6.52
CA LEU A 66 -1.51 -1.62 -7.39
C LEU A 66 -0.19 -2.35 -7.11
N GLY A 67 0.41 -2.90 -8.17
CA GLY A 67 1.59 -3.76 -8.12
C GLY A 67 1.26 -5.13 -7.54
N ILE A 68 0.70 -6.01 -8.38
CA ILE A 68 0.38 -7.39 -7.98
C ILE A 68 1.52 -8.36 -8.31
N ASP A 69 2.38 -8.06 -9.28
CA ASP A 69 3.55 -8.84 -9.75
C ASP A 69 3.33 -10.37 -9.71
N ASN A 70 2.30 -10.85 -10.42
CA ASN A 70 1.88 -12.27 -10.45
C ASN A 70 1.41 -12.89 -9.13
N ASP A 71 1.48 -12.17 -7.99
CA ASP A 71 0.85 -12.57 -6.74
C ASP A 71 -0.54 -11.96 -6.61
N THR A 72 -1.55 -12.83 -6.68
CA THR A 72 -2.97 -12.47 -6.55
C THR A 72 -3.61 -12.99 -5.25
N THR A 73 -2.78 -13.41 -4.29
CA THR A 73 -3.24 -14.00 -3.03
C THR A 73 -4.08 -13.02 -2.23
N PHE A 74 -3.66 -11.75 -2.15
CA PHE A 74 -4.42 -10.70 -1.48
C PHE A 74 -5.81 -10.54 -2.11
N GLU A 75 -5.89 -10.36 -3.43
CA GLU A 75 -7.13 -10.05 -4.12
C GLU A 75 -8.12 -11.21 -4.03
N ARG A 76 -7.63 -12.45 -4.19
CA ARG A 76 -8.44 -13.65 -4.03
C ARG A 76 -8.98 -13.80 -2.62
N ASP A 77 -8.13 -13.62 -1.61
CA ASP A 77 -8.54 -13.83 -0.22
C ASP A 77 -9.42 -12.67 0.25
N PHE A 78 -9.19 -11.44 -0.22
CA PHE A 78 -10.08 -10.31 0.02
C PHE A 78 -11.46 -10.54 -0.60
N GLN A 79 -11.55 -10.99 -1.86
CA GLN A 79 -12.83 -11.35 -2.50
C GLN A 79 -13.62 -12.36 -1.66
N ARG A 80 -12.94 -13.39 -1.14
CA ARG A 80 -13.56 -14.41 -0.28
C ARG A 80 -14.05 -13.85 1.05
N ILE A 81 -13.20 -13.12 1.77
CA ILE A 81 -13.51 -12.60 3.11
C ILE A 81 -14.59 -11.51 3.06
N SER A 82 -14.59 -10.69 2.01
CA SER A 82 -15.60 -9.65 1.79
C SER A 82 -16.90 -10.18 1.17
N ALA A 83 -17.03 -11.50 0.97
CA ALA A 83 -18.18 -12.13 0.31
C ALA A 83 -18.55 -11.46 -1.04
N GLN A 84 -17.53 -11.09 -1.82
CA GLN A 84 -17.66 -10.43 -3.12
C GLN A 84 -18.46 -9.12 -3.10
N GLN A 85 -18.45 -8.40 -1.98
CA GLN A 85 -19.14 -7.11 -1.86
C GLN A 85 -18.44 -5.98 -2.62
N CYS A 86 -17.13 -6.12 -2.89
CA CYS A 86 -16.37 -5.15 -3.67
C CYS A 86 -16.00 -5.68 -5.05
N ARG A 87 -15.89 -4.77 -6.02
CA ARG A 87 -15.13 -5.02 -7.26
C ARG A 87 -13.66 -4.64 -7.04
N ILE A 88 -12.76 -5.50 -7.49
CA ILE A 88 -11.32 -5.27 -7.39
C ILE A 88 -10.77 -4.86 -8.75
N TYR A 89 -9.93 -3.82 -8.75
CA TYR A 89 -9.22 -3.31 -9.90
C TYR A 89 -7.72 -3.44 -9.64
N ALA A 90 -7.10 -4.39 -10.32
CA ALA A 90 -5.69 -4.73 -10.19
C ALA A 90 -4.86 -4.11 -11.32
N TYR A 91 -3.70 -3.56 -10.97
CA TYR A 91 -2.82 -2.88 -11.90
C TYR A 91 -1.39 -3.36 -11.74
N ASP A 92 -0.72 -3.59 -12.85
CA ASP A 92 0.72 -3.82 -12.88
C ASP A 92 1.35 -3.28 -14.17
N MET A 93 2.64 -2.96 -14.12
CA MET A 93 3.43 -2.56 -15.29
C MET A 93 4.66 -3.42 -15.52
N LYS A 94 5.09 -4.18 -14.51
CA LYS A 94 6.33 -4.92 -14.52
C LYS A 94 6.03 -6.35 -14.96
N ARG A 95 6.73 -6.75 -16.03
CA ARG A 95 6.74 -8.11 -16.56
C ARG A 95 5.37 -8.54 -17.14
N PRO A 96 5.37 -9.42 -18.14
CA PRO A 96 4.12 -10.05 -18.56
C PRO A 96 3.56 -10.89 -17.40
N MET A 97 2.27 -10.71 -17.12
CA MET A 97 1.55 -11.59 -16.21
C MET A 97 1.50 -13.01 -16.78
N PHE A 98 1.62 -14.01 -15.91
CA PHE A 98 1.44 -15.40 -16.30
C PHE A 98 -0.02 -15.64 -16.74
N PRO A 99 -0.26 -16.39 -17.84
CA PRO A 99 -1.60 -16.65 -18.33
C PRO A 99 -2.54 -17.24 -17.27
N GLU A 100 -2.04 -18.11 -16.40
CA GLU A 100 -2.80 -18.75 -15.34
C GLU A 100 -3.26 -17.74 -14.29
N VAL A 101 -2.47 -16.69 -14.05
CA VAL A 101 -2.83 -15.60 -13.14
C VAL A 101 -3.93 -14.74 -13.75
N LEU A 102 -3.80 -14.38 -15.04
CA LEU A 102 -4.85 -13.63 -15.76
C LEU A 102 -6.18 -14.39 -15.78
N GLU A 103 -6.14 -15.70 -16.07
CA GLU A 103 -7.31 -16.58 -16.03
C GLU A 103 -7.92 -16.65 -14.62
N GLY A 104 -7.07 -16.71 -13.58
CA GLY A 104 -7.51 -16.68 -12.19
C GLY A 104 -8.21 -15.37 -11.80
N LEU A 105 -7.70 -14.23 -12.26
CA LEU A 105 -8.32 -12.92 -12.04
C LEU A 105 -9.68 -12.83 -12.74
N GLU A 106 -9.77 -13.27 -13.99
CA GLU A 106 -11.03 -13.28 -14.76
C GLU A 106 -12.10 -14.16 -14.09
N LYS A 107 -11.73 -15.37 -13.63
CA LYS A 107 -12.64 -16.28 -12.90
C LYS A 107 -13.22 -15.68 -11.62
N LEU A 108 -12.54 -14.71 -11.03
CA LEU A 108 -12.94 -14.04 -9.79
C LEU A 108 -13.60 -12.67 -10.02
N ASP A 109 -13.87 -12.31 -11.29
CA ASP A 109 -14.38 -10.99 -11.68
C ASP A 109 -13.49 -9.84 -11.15
N ILE A 110 -12.17 -10.04 -11.20
CA ILE A 110 -11.17 -9.04 -10.85
C ILE A 110 -10.71 -8.36 -12.14
N HIS A 111 -10.88 -7.06 -12.23
CA HIS A 111 -10.48 -6.28 -13.39
C HIS A 111 -8.96 -6.06 -13.37
N PHE A 112 -8.24 -6.67 -14.29
CA PHE A 112 -6.81 -6.42 -14.47
C PHE A 112 -6.55 -5.38 -15.57
N ARG A 113 -5.59 -4.50 -15.32
CA ARG A 113 -5.03 -3.62 -16.35
C ARG A 113 -3.51 -3.56 -16.26
N GLU A 114 -2.87 -3.87 -17.38
CA GLU A 114 -1.44 -3.63 -17.55
C GLU A 114 -1.19 -2.13 -17.79
N ALA A 115 -0.78 -1.41 -16.75
CA ALA A 115 -0.42 0.00 -16.80
C ALA A 115 0.41 0.42 -15.59
N LYS A 116 1.32 1.38 -15.81
CA LYS A 116 2.04 2.08 -14.73
C LYS A 116 1.09 3.03 -14.01
N ILE A 117 1.17 3.08 -12.68
CA ILE A 117 0.47 4.10 -11.91
C ILE A 117 1.35 5.35 -11.80
N GLY A 118 0.77 6.52 -12.10
CA GLY A 118 1.45 7.80 -12.01
C GLY A 118 0.50 8.97 -11.71
N LEU A 119 1.04 10.18 -11.74
CA LEU A 119 0.28 11.40 -11.45
C LEU A 119 -0.70 11.80 -12.57
N ARG A 120 -0.39 11.40 -13.81
CA ARG A 120 -1.14 11.77 -15.02
C ARG A 120 -1.05 10.64 -16.04
N ASP A 121 -2.05 10.57 -16.90
CA ASP A 121 -2.07 9.59 -17.98
C ASP A 121 -1.01 9.92 -19.03
N SER A 122 -0.30 8.90 -19.49
CA SER A 122 0.65 8.98 -20.60
C SER A 122 0.51 7.74 -21.46
N LYS A 123 0.09 7.91 -22.72
CA LYS A 123 0.01 6.80 -23.67
C LYS A 123 1.39 6.25 -24.03
N VAL A 124 2.40 7.12 -24.06
CA VAL A 124 3.78 6.75 -24.44
C VAL A 124 4.41 5.85 -23.37
N GLU A 125 4.18 6.16 -22.10
CA GLU A 125 4.74 5.41 -20.96
C GLU A 125 3.79 4.33 -20.42
N ASN A 126 2.67 4.07 -21.12
CA ASN A 126 1.55 3.26 -20.63
C ASN A 126 1.19 3.56 -19.15
N THR A 127 1.14 4.85 -18.81
CA THR A 127 0.90 5.32 -17.45
C THR A 127 -0.53 5.82 -17.31
N VAL A 128 -1.16 5.52 -16.18
CA VAL A 128 -2.49 5.98 -15.81
C VAL A 128 -2.48 6.62 -14.44
N SER A 129 -3.33 7.63 -14.27
CA SER A 129 -3.64 8.20 -12.97
C SER A 129 -4.82 7.47 -12.35
N LEU A 130 -4.72 7.18 -11.05
CA LEU A 130 -5.79 6.52 -10.32
C LEU A 130 -7.08 7.37 -10.32
N GLU A 131 -6.95 8.69 -10.31
CA GLU A 131 -8.09 9.61 -10.46
C GLU A 131 -8.89 9.37 -11.76
N ASN A 132 -8.20 9.18 -12.90
CA ASN A 132 -8.88 8.94 -14.17
C ASN A 132 -9.47 7.54 -14.26
N GLU A 133 -8.81 6.55 -13.65
CA GLU A 133 -9.34 5.20 -13.56
C GLU A 133 -10.61 5.14 -12.70
N MET A 134 -10.63 5.86 -11.58
CA MET A 134 -11.85 6.01 -10.78
C MET A 134 -12.98 6.66 -11.58
N LYS A 135 -12.69 7.73 -12.35
CA LYS A 135 -13.69 8.37 -13.22
C LYS A 135 -14.22 7.41 -14.29
N ARG A 136 -13.33 6.63 -14.92
CA ARG A 136 -13.68 5.61 -15.93
C ARG A 136 -14.63 4.56 -15.39
N HIS A 137 -14.46 4.17 -14.13
CA HIS A 137 -15.30 3.17 -13.46
C HIS A 137 -16.43 3.76 -12.62
N HIS A 138 -16.64 5.08 -12.68
CA HIS A 138 -17.67 5.80 -11.94
C HIS A 138 -17.59 5.64 -10.40
N HIS A 139 -16.37 5.55 -9.85
CA HIS A 139 -16.15 5.47 -8.41
C HIS A 139 -15.90 6.86 -7.81
N GLY A 140 -16.65 7.20 -6.75
CA GLY A 140 -16.46 8.44 -5.98
C GLY A 140 -15.52 8.29 -4.77
N GLN A 141 -15.21 7.06 -4.36
CA GLN A 141 -14.32 6.76 -3.24
C GLN A 141 -13.66 5.39 -3.44
N ILE A 142 -12.59 5.14 -2.68
CA ILE A 142 -11.92 3.84 -2.61
C ILE A 142 -12.18 3.25 -1.22
N GLU A 143 -12.65 2.00 -1.16
CA GLU A 143 -12.82 1.31 0.11
C GLU A 143 -11.47 0.82 0.64
N VAL A 144 -10.72 0.11 -0.19
CA VAL A 144 -9.36 -0.34 0.14
C VAL A 144 -8.42 -0.02 -0.99
N LEU A 145 -7.32 0.67 -0.66
CA LEU A 145 -6.20 0.89 -1.56
C LEU A 145 -5.04 0.01 -1.09
N LYS A 146 -4.76 -1.08 -1.81
CA LYS A 146 -3.48 -1.80 -1.71
C LYS A 146 -2.50 -1.14 -2.68
N MET A 147 -1.35 -0.69 -2.18
CA MET A 147 -0.36 0.03 -2.98
C MET A 147 1.04 -0.51 -2.72
N ASP A 148 1.66 -0.99 -3.79
CA ASP A 148 3.01 -1.53 -3.80
C ASP A 148 3.61 -1.21 -5.18
N ILE A 149 4.14 0.00 -5.36
CA ILE A 149 4.49 0.56 -6.68
C ILE A 149 5.89 1.14 -6.72
N GLU A 150 6.80 0.53 -5.96
CA GLU A 150 8.25 0.56 -6.21
C GLU A 150 8.83 1.99 -6.21
N GLY A 151 8.39 2.80 -5.23
CA GLY A 151 8.87 4.15 -4.97
C GLY A 151 7.92 5.24 -5.45
N ALA A 152 6.97 4.91 -6.33
CA ALA A 152 5.97 5.85 -6.83
C ALA A 152 4.93 6.23 -5.75
N GLU A 153 4.87 5.52 -4.63
CA GLU A 153 3.96 5.79 -3.50
C GLU A 153 4.07 7.24 -3.03
N PHE A 154 5.31 7.70 -2.89
CA PHE A 154 5.62 9.04 -2.38
C PHE A 154 5.25 10.17 -3.34
N GLN A 155 5.05 9.86 -4.61
CA GLN A 155 4.61 10.83 -5.60
C GLN A 155 3.10 10.77 -5.77
N VAL A 156 2.54 9.56 -5.84
CA VAL A 156 1.13 9.32 -6.17
C VAL A 156 0.22 9.54 -4.97
N LEU A 157 0.56 8.99 -3.80
CA LEU A 157 -0.34 8.97 -2.66
C LEU A 157 -0.64 10.35 -2.05
N PRO A 158 0.36 11.26 -1.85
CA PRO A 158 0.09 12.57 -1.26
C PRO A 158 -1.00 13.39 -1.98
N PRO A 159 -0.92 13.65 -3.32
CA PRO A 159 -1.98 14.38 -4.01
C PRO A 159 -3.30 13.59 -4.09
N LEU A 160 -3.25 12.26 -4.06
CA LEU A 160 -4.42 11.40 -4.12
C LEU A 160 -5.30 11.55 -2.88
N VAL A 161 -4.70 11.50 -1.68
CA VAL A 161 -5.44 11.62 -0.40
C VAL A 161 -6.00 13.02 -0.15
N GLU A 162 -5.61 14.02 -0.94
CA GLU A 162 -6.22 15.36 -0.89
C GLU A 162 -7.54 15.46 -1.64
N ARG A 163 -7.70 14.64 -2.67
CA ARG A 163 -8.78 14.77 -3.66
C ARG A 163 -9.79 13.65 -3.57
N ILE A 164 -9.34 12.47 -3.13
CA ILE A 164 -10.13 11.25 -3.09
C ILE A 164 -10.23 10.76 -1.65
N ARG A 165 -11.45 10.40 -1.28
CA ARG A 165 -11.71 9.68 -0.04
C ARG A 165 -11.29 8.22 -0.19
N ILE A 166 -10.37 7.78 0.66
CA ILE A 166 -9.94 6.38 0.77
C ILE A 166 -10.26 5.92 2.20
N CYS A 167 -10.98 4.82 2.36
CA CYS A 167 -11.35 4.33 3.70
C CYS A 167 -10.15 3.66 4.39
N GLN A 168 -9.39 2.83 3.66
CA GLN A 168 -8.23 2.14 4.19
C GLN A 168 -7.08 2.12 3.17
N ILE A 169 -5.87 2.44 3.62
CA ILE A 169 -4.63 2.40 2.83
C ILE A 169 -3.75 1.29 3.37
N LEU A 170 -3.42 0.32 2.51
CA LEU A 170 -2.57 -0.83 2.78
C LEU A 170 -1.34 -0.71 1.88
N ILE A 171 -0.22 -0.29 2.43
CA ILE A 171 0.89 0.21 1.61
C ILE A 171 2.24 -0.38 1.98
N GLU A 172 3.02 -0.73 0.97
CA GLU A 172 4.47 -0.95 1.10
C GLU A 172 5.22 0.36 0.80
N LEU A 173 6.24 0.68 1.60
CA LEU A 173 6.98 1.93 1.45
C LEU A 173 8.42 1.70 0.98
N HIS A 174 8.65 1.95 -0.30
CA HIS A 174 9.95 1.85 -0.98
C HIS A 174 10.76 3.15 -0.86
N GLY A 175 11.21 3.50 0.35
CA GLY A 175 11.95 4.73 0.55
C GLY A 175 12.75 4.76 1.83
N LEU A 176 13.73 5.68 1.88
CA LEU A 176 14.53 5.91 3.07
C LEU A 176 13.65 6.45 4.23
N PRO A 177 14.06 6.23 5.50
CA PRO A 177 13.26 6.60 6.66
C PRO A 177 12.74 8.04 6.69
N PRO A 178 13.50 9.09 6.29
CA PRO A 178 12.97 10.46 6.26
C PRO A 178 11.79 10.63 5.29
N LYS A 179 11.83 9.94 4.15
CA LYS A 179 10.76 9.96 3.14
C LYS A 179 9.52 9.26 3.66
N VAL A 180 9.71 8.13 4.34
CA VAL A 180 8.64 7.36 5.02
C VAL A 180 7.96 8.23 6.07
N VAL A 181 8.73 8.86 6.96
CA VAL A 181 8.20 9.74 8.01
C VAL A 181 7.40 10.89 7.40
N GLY A 182 7.93 11.56 6.37
CA GLY A 182 7.22 12.65 5.69
C GLY A 182 5.88 12.21 5.10
N LEU A 183 5.81 11.01 4.51
CA LEU A 183 4.56 10.47 3.98
C LEU A 183 3.57 10.11 5.10
N LEU A 184 4.04 9.46 6.17
CA LEU A 184 3.20 9.11 7.32
C LEU A 184 2.62 10.36 8.01
N MET A 185 3.41 11.43 8.14
CA MET A 185 2.93 12.73 8.63
C MET A 185 1.86 13.32 7.71
N THR A 186 2.10 13.29 6.40
CA THR A 186 1.11 13.74 5.41
C THR A 186 -0.21 12.98 5.54
N LEU A 187 -0.16 11.66 5.72
CA LEU A 187 -1.36 10.84 5.97
C LEU A 187 -2.03 11.21 7.30
N GLY A 188 -1.24 11.44 8.35
CA GLY A 188 -1.70 11.88 9.66
C GLY A 188 -2.47 13.20 9.62
N ASP A 189 -1.96 14.19 8.87
CA ASP A 189 -2.59 15.50 8.65
C ASP A 189 -3.92 15.37 7.88
N ARG A 190 -4.11 14.29 7.13
CA ARG A 190 -5.37 13.96 6.44
C ARG A 190 -6.29 13.03 7.25
N GLY A 191 -5.97 12.82 8.51
CA GLY A 191 -6.81 12.08 9.45
C GLY A 191 -6.64 10.56 9.40
N TYR A 192 -5.71 10.04 8.59
CA TYR A 192 -5.35 8.62 8.65
C TYR A 192 -4.54 8.36 9.92
N ARG A 193 -4.67 7.15 10.47
CA ARG A 193 -3.95 6.72 11.67
C ARG A 193 -3.41 5.33 11.43
N LEU A 194 -2.16 5.11 11.85
CA LEU A 194 -1.52 3.81 11.75
C LEU A 194 -2.24 2.80 12.66
N PHE A 195 -2.64 1.65 12.13
CA PHE A 195 -3.23 0.58 12.94
C PHE A 195 -2.39 -0.70 13.01
N SER A 196 -1.50 -0.91 12.04
CA SER A 196 -0.59 -2.04 11.97
C SER A 196 0.61 -1.68 11.10
N HIS A 197 1.77 -2.26 11.39
CA HIS A 197 2.95 -2.24 10.53
C HIS A 197 3.73 -3.54 10.74
N GLU A 198 4.55 -3.90 9.76
CA GLU A 198 5.43 -5.05 9.81
C GLU A 198 6.71 -4.76 9.02
N LEU A 199 7.73 -5.58 9.24
CA LEU A 199 8.96 -5.55 8.46
C LEU A 199 8.81 -6.45 7.23
N THR A 200 9.07 -5.92 6.03
CA THR A 200 9.19 -6.75 4.83
C THR A 200 10.40 -7.70 4.98
N GLY A 201 10.22 -8.97 4.58
CA GLY A 201 11.26 -10.01 4.70
C GLY A 201 12.60 -9.65 4.05
N TYR A 202 12.59 -8.84 2.99
CA TYR A 202 13.81 -8.35 2.32
C TYR A 202 14.80 -7.64 3.28
N TYR A 203 14.29 -6.88 4.25
CA TYR A 203 15.14 -6.21 5.24
C TYR A 203 15.67 -7.18 6.30
N LEU A 204 14.93 -8.25 6.63
CA LEU A 204 15.39 -9.28 7.55
C LEU A 204 16.57 -10.06 6.95
N ASP A 205 16.55 -10.32 5.64
CA ASP A 205 17.64 -11.00 4.94
C ASP A 205 18.93 -10.16 4.95
N ARG A 206 18.86 -8.86 4.66
CA ARG A 206 20.02 -7.94 4.75
C ARG A 206 20.58 -7.81 6.16
N ILE A 207 19.71 -7.80 7.18
CA ILE A 207 20.14 -7.83 8.59
C ILE A 207 20.87 -9.15 8.85
N SER A 208 20.31 -10.29 8.41
CA SER A 208 20.90 -11.61 8.63
C SER A 208 22.28 -11.77 7.97
N GLU A 209 22.48 -11.20 6.79
CA GLU A 209 23.77 -11.23 6.08
C GLU A 209 24.83 -10.38 6.77
N LYS A 210 24.43 -9.23 7.34
CA LYS A 210 25.33 -8.34 8.09
C LYS A 210 25.87 -8.99 9.37
N TYR A 211 25.09 -9.84 10.02
CA TYR A 211 25.47 -10.55 11.26
C TYR A 211 25.98 -11.99 11.03
N ARG A 212 26.21 -12.39 9.77
CA ARG A 212 26.82 -13.69 9.42
C ARG A 212 28.35 -13.59 9.25
N GLN A 213 28.95 -12.46 9.61
CA GLN A 213 30.40 -12.26 9.74
C GLN A 213 30.79 -12.26 11.22
#